data_AF-A0A250IS26-F1
#
_entry.id   AF-A0A250IS26-F1
#
_cell.length_a   1.000
_cell.length_b   1.000
_cell.length_c   1.000
_cell.angle_alpha   90.00
_cell.angle_beta   90.00
_cell.angle_gamma   90.00
#
_symmetry.space_group_name_H-M   'P 1'
#
loop_
_entity.id
_entity.type
_entity.pdbx_description
1 polymer ?
#
loop_
_entity_poly.entity_id
_entity_poly.type
_entity_poly.pdbx_seq_one_letter_code
_entity_poly.pdbx_strand_id
1 'polypeptide(L)'
;MDAHLELVLCAPELAVLAALEATLRASAAALTAAHAELEAEDFAASPHPPSAQACLAAALLIQVEALQHSLRRYRTLIVMREEWALVAPPSELSPS
;
A
#
# COMPACT_ATOMS: atom_id res chain seq x y z
N MET A 1 18.01 17.64 -6.70
CA MET A 1 17.02 16.91 -7.52
C MET A 1 15.86 16.55 -6.60
N ASP A 2 14.67 16.26 -7.12
CA ASP A 2 13.55 15.80 -6.28
C ASP A 2 13.91 14.43 -5.68
N ALA A 3 13.95 14.32 -4.35
CA ALA A 3 14.30 13.08 -3.65
C ALA A 3 13.36 11.92 -4.04
N HIS A 4 12.12 12.22 -4.43
CA HIS A 4 11.18 11.23 -4.92
C HIS A 4 11.55 10.72 -6.32
N LEU A 5 12.16 11.56 -7.15
CA LEU A 5 12.66 11.19 -8.48
C LEU A 5 13.95 10.36 -8.37
N GLU A 6 14.87 10.73 -7.49
CA GLU A 6 16.09 9.97 -7.21
C GLU A 6 15.78 8.55 -6.72
N LEU A 7 14.82 8.41 -5.79
CA LEU A 7 14.42 7.12 -5.26
C LEU A 7 13.79 6.21 -6.33
N VAL A 8 12.96 6.76 -7.23
CA VAL A 8 12.35 5.99 -8.33
C VAL A 8 13.39 5.55 -9.36
N LEU A 9 14.45 6.33 -9.58
CA LEU A 9 15.54 5.93 -10.46
C LEU A 9 16.37 4.78 -9.88
N CYS A 10 16.53 4.72 -8.55
CA CYS A 10 17.22 3.61 -7.88
C CYS A 10 16.34 2.36 -7.69
N ALA A 11 15.02 2.52 -7.60
CA ALA A 11 14.05 1.43 -7.43
C ALA A 11 12.80 1.65 -8.31
N PRO A 12 12.87 1.30 -9.62
CA PRO A 12 11.79 1.55 -10.57
C PRO A 12 10.48 0.83 -10.23
N GLU A 13 10.56 -0.29 -9.51
CA GLU A 13 9.39 -1.00 -8.98
C GLU A 13 8.51 -0.10 -8.09
N LEU A 14 9.07 0.92 -7.43
CA LEU A 14 8.31 1.85 -6.60
C LEU A 14 7.28 2.65 -7.40
N ALA A 15 7.54 2.96 -8.67
CA ALA A 15 6.58 3.64 -9.52
C ALA A 15 5.36 2.75 -9.82
N VAL A 16 5.60 1.47 -10.09
CA VAL A 16 4.52 0.48 -10.32
C VAL A 16 3.73 0.26 -9.04
N LEU A 17 4.40 0.16 -7.90
CA LEU A 17 3.75 -0.02 -6.61
C LEU A 17 2.93 1.22 -6.20
N ALA A 18 3.39 2.43 -6.53
CA ALA A 18 2.62 3.66 -6.32
C ALA A 18 1.33 3.67 -7.17
N ALA A 19 1.41 3.26 -8.43
CA ALA A 19 0.24 3.14 -9.30
C ALA A 19 -0.75 2.07 -8.78
N LEU A 20 -0.23 0.94 -8.32
CA LEU A 20 -1.05 -0.11 -7.69
C LEU A 20 -1.73 0.41 -6.41
N GLU A 21 -1.00 1.14 -5.55
CA GLU A 21 -1.56 1.71 -4.33
C GLU A 21 -2.68 2.72 -4.63
N ALA A 22 -2.49 3.58 -5.63
CA ALA A 22 -3.52 4.52 -6.09
C ALA A 22 -4.77 3.78 -6.61
N THR A 23 -4.56 2.70 -7.37
CA THR A 23 -5.64 1.86 -7.89
C THR A 23 -6.42 1.19 -6.76
N LEU A 24 -5.72 0.62 -5.77
CA LEU A 24 -6.32 0.00 -4.60
C LEU A 24 -7.15 1.00 -3.78
N ARG A 25 -6.66 2.23 -3.60
CA ARG A 25 -7.42 3.30 -2.92
C ARG A 25 -8.68 3.69 -3.69
N ALA A 26 -8.58 3.83 -5.02
CA ALA A 26 -9.74 4.13 -5.85
C ALA A 26 -10.78 3.00 -5.80
N SER A 27 -10.34 1.74 -5.83
CA SER A 27 -11.22 0.57 -5.67
C SER A 27 -11.91 0.54 -4.31
N ALA A 28 -11.20 0.83 -3.23
CA ALA A 28 -11.79 0.91 -1.89
C ALA A 28 -12.88 1.99 -1.84
N ALA A 29 -12.57 3.20 -2.31
CA ALA A 29 -13.55 4.29 -2.35
C ALA A 29 -14.78 3.94 -3.20
N ALA A 30 -14.58 3.30 -4.35
CA ALA A 30 -15.68 2.87 -5.22
C ALA A 30 -16.56 1.79 -4.57
N LEU A 31 -15.95 0.81 -3.88
CA LEU A 31 -16.69 -0.23 -3.15
C LEU A 31 -17.49 0.35 -1.99
N THR A 32 -16.89 1.23 -1.19
CA THR A 32 -17.58 1.92 -0.09
C THR A 32 -18.72 2.80 -0.61
N ALA A 33 -18.51 3.52 -1.71
CA ALA A 33 -19.56 4.34 -2.32
C ALA A 33 -20.72 3.50 -2.89
N ALA A 34 -20.42 2.32 -3.44
CA ALA A 34 -21.43 1.40 -3.98
C ALA A 34 -22.22 0.66 -2.88
N HIS A 35 -21.63 0.54 -1.69
CA HIS A 35 -22.19 -0.18 -0.54
C HIS A 35 -22.09 0.69 0.72
N ALA A 36 -22.86 1.78 0.76
CA ALA A 36 -22.84 2.74 1.87
C ALA A 36 -23.13 2.10 3.23
N GLU A 37 -23.82 0.95 3.26
CA GLU A 37 -24.02 0.14 4.45
C GLU A 37 -22.70 -0.32 5.12
N LEU A 38 -21.59 -0.37 4.37
CA LEU A 38 -20.27 -0.72 4.91
C LEU A 38 -19.66 0.35 5.81
N GLU A 39 -20.13 1.61 5.74
CA GLU A 39 -19.67 2.68 6.63
C GLU A 39 -20.34 2.64 8.01
N ALA A 40 -21.39 1.82 8.18
CA ALA A 40 -22.03 1.66 9.47
C ALA A 40 -21.08 0.93 10.45
N GLU A 41 -20.87 1.53 11.63
CA GLU A 41 -20.01 0.99 12.70
C GLU A 41 -20.36 -0.47 13.06
N ASP A 42 -21.64 -0.84 12.88
CA ASP A 42 -22.20 -2.16 13.14
C ASP A 42 -22.85 -2.79 11.88
N PHE A 43 -22.12 -2.88 10.76
CA PHE A 43 -22.58 -3.59 9.55
C PHE A 43 -23.15 -4.98 9.85
N ALA A 44 -22.55 -5.71 10.79
CA ALA A 44 -23.00 -7.03 11.22
C ALA A 44 -24.23 -7.02 12.16
N ALA A 45 -24.51 -5.89 12.83
CA ALA A 45 -25.67 -5.73 13.72
C ALA A 45 -26.83 -4.97 13.05
N SER A 46 -26.74 -4.70 11.75
CA SER A 46 -27.81 -4.11 10.96
C SER A 46 -29.11 -4.94 11.10
N PRO A 47 -30.29 -4.28 11.24
CA PRO A 47 -31.58 -4.96 11.35
C PRO A 47 -31.95 -5.75 10.09
N HIS A 48 -31.24 -5.54 8.97
CA HIS A 48 -31.40 -6.30 7.75
C HIS A 48 -30.08 -7.00 7.40
N PRO A 49 -30.11 -8.30 7.10
CA PRO A 49 -28.90 -9.02 6.75
C PRO A 49 -28.26 -8.39 5.50
N PRO A 50 -26.93 -8.21 5.49
CA PRO A 50 -26.26 -7.60 4.36
C PRO A 50 -26.43 -8.43 3.08
N SER A 51 -26.45 -7.73 1.94
CA SER A 51 -26.52 -8.39 0.64
C SER A 51 -25.25 -9.21 0.39
N ALA A 52 -25.35 -10.28 -0.43
CA ALA A 52 -24.19 -11.07 -0.81
C ALA A 52 -23.09 -10.23 -1.47
N GLN A 53 -23.47 -9.20 -2.22
CA GLN A 53 -22.53 -8.24 -2.83
C GLN A 53 -21.82 -7.40 -1.77
N ALA A 54 -22.55 -6.89 -0.77
CA ALA A 54 -21.97 -6.13 0.34
C ALA A 54 -20.99 -6.99 1.17
N CYS A 55 -21.33 -8.26 1.43
CA CYS A 55 -20.41 -9.19 2.09
C CYS A 55 -19.11 -9.41 1.30
N LEU A 56 -19.21 -9.56 -0.03
CA LEU A 56 -18.03 -9.69 -0.89
C LEU A 56 -17.23 -8.39 -0.95
N ALA A 57 -17.89 -7.23 -1.01
CA ALA A 57 -17.23 -5.93 -0.95
C ALA A 57 -16.47 -5.74 0.36
N ALA A 58 -17.06 -6.10 1.50
CA ALA A 58 -16.39 -6.09 2.80
C ALA A 58 -15.13 -6.99 2.80
N ALA A 59 -15.25 -8.22 2.28
CA ALA A 59 -14.12 -9.13 2.17
C ALA A 59 -13.00 -8.57 1.26
N LEU A 60 -13.37 -7.93 0.14
CA LEU A 60 -12.41 -7.27 -0.76
C LEU A 60 -11.71 -6.10 -0.08
N LEU A 61 -12.42 -5.28 0.70
CA LEU A 61 -11.83 -4.17 1.45
C LEU A 61 -10.76 -4.65 2.44
N ILE A 62 -10.99 -5.77 3.13
CA ILE A 62 -9.99 -6.39 4.01
C ILE A 62 -8.72 -6.77 3.21
N GLN A 63 -8.88 -7.36 2.02
CA GLN A 63 -7.74 -7.71 1.17
C GLN A 63 -7.00 -6.47 0.65
N VAL A 64 -7.74 -5.43 0.27
CA VAL A 64 -7.18 -4.14 -0.17
C VAL A 64 -6.34 -3.52 0.95
N GLU A 65 -6.84 -3.51 2.18
CA GLU A 65 -6.11 -2.98 3.33
C GLU A 65 -4.81 -3.77 3.61
N ALA A 66 -4.89 -5.10 3.58
CA ALA A 66 -3.73 -5.97 3.78
C ALA A 66 -2.65 -5.76 2.69
N LEU A 67 -3.07 -5.59 1.43
CA LEU A 67 -2.17 -5.27 0.32
C LEU A 67 -1.54 -3.89 0.49
N GLN A 68 -2.33 -2.86 0.82
CA GLN A 68 -1.81 -1.53 1.08
C GLN A 68 -0.79 -1.51 2.23
N HIS A 69 -1.05 -2.26 3.31
CA HIS A 69 -0.09 -2.41 4.41
C HIS A 69 1.22 -3.06 3.94
N SER A 70 1.13 -4.11 3.12
CA SER A 70 2.29 -4.80 2.56
C SER A 70 3.10 -3.90 1.63
N LEU A 71 2.45 -3.10 0.78
CA LEU A 71 3.09 -2.12 -0.09
C LEU A 71 3.83 -1.04 0.71
N ARG A 72 3.19 -0.48 1.76
CA ARG A 72 3.83 0.49 2.65
C ARG A 72 5.08 -0.10 3.31
N ARG A 73 4.99 -1.32 3.84
CA ARG A 73 6.12 -2.00 4.48
C ARG A 73 7.27 -2.23 3.49
N TYR A 74 6.97 -2.68 2.28
CA TYR A 74 7.98 -2.88 1.24
C TYR A 74 8.67 -1.56 0.85
N ARG A 75 7.90 -0.49 0.66
CA ARG A 75 8.44 0.85 0.39
C ARG A 75 9.38 1.31 1.51
N THR A 76 9.00 1.14 2.77
CA THR A 76 9.87 1.47 3.92
C THR A 76 11.19 0.70 3.88
N LEU A 77 11.16 -0.60 3.55
CA LEU A 77 12.38 -1.41 3.47
C LEU A 77 13.31 -0.95 2.34
N ILE A 78 12.78 -0.53 1.20
CA ILE A 78 13.60 0.05 0.12
C ILE A 78 14.23 1.37 0.57
N VAL A 79 13.44 2.28 1.14
CA VAL A 79 13.96 3.59 1.61
C VAL A 79 15.07 3.38 2.64
N MET A 80 14.86 2.51 3.62
CA MET A 80 15.88 2.19 4.63
C MET A 80 17.15 1.60 4.01
N ARG A 81 17.01 0.72 3.01
CA ARG A 81 18.16 0.13 2.31
C ARG A 81 18.98 1.20 1.58
N GLU A 82 18.33 2.11 0.87
CA GLU A 82 19.01 3.19 0.15
C GLU A 82 19.66 4.19 1.12
N GLU A 83 18.97 4.56 2.22
CA GLU A 83 19.54 5.41 3.27
C GLU A 83 20.78 4.76 3.92
N TRP A 84 20.74 3.46 4.20
CA TRP A 84 21.91 2.75 4.73
C TRP A 84 23.06 2.66 3.72
N ALA A 85 22.78 2.50 2.43
CA ALA A 85 23.80 2.51 1.39
C ALA A 85 24.52 3.87 1.29
N LEU A 86 23.80 4.97 1.56
CA LEU A 86 24.37 6.32 1.58
C LEU A 86 25.22 6.61 2.84
N VAL A 87 24.92 5.94 3.95
CA VAL A 87 25.60 6.16 5.26
C VAL A 87 26.77 5.19 5.48
N ALA A 88 26.78 4.04 4.81
CA ALA A 88 27.87 3.07 4.94
C ALA A 88 29.21 3.69 4.47
N PRO A 89 30.29 3.64 5.28
CA PRO A 89 31.59 4.09 4.81
C PRO A 89 32.02 3.23 3.61
N PRO A 90 32.70 3.79 2.60
CA PRO A 90 33.27 2.99 1.54
C PRO A 90 34.19 1.97 2.21
N SER A 91 33.89 0.68 2.07
CA SER A 91 34.79 -0.38 2.49
C SER A 91 36.15 -0.07 1.88
N GLU A 92 37.12 0.29 2.72
CA GLU A 92 38.49 0.48 2.28
C GLU A 92 38.95 -0.85 1.69
N LEU A 93 38.99 -0.91 0.36
CA LEU A 93 39.82 -1.85 -0.36
C LEU A 93 41.25 -1.54 0.09
N SER A 94 41.71 -2.21 1.15
CA SER A 94 43.14 -2.34 1.41
C SER A 94 43.67 -3.41 0.46
N PRO A 95 44.45 -3.06 -0.58
CA PRO A 95 45.32 -4.03 -1.20
C PRO A 95 46.46 -4.33 -0.21
N SER A 96 46.65 -5.59 0.12
CA SER A 96 47.93 -6.10 0.65
C SER A 96 48.22 -7.43 -0.01
#